data_AF-A0A2A3LJH1-F1
#
_entry.id   AF-A0A2A3LJH1-F1
#
_cell.length_a   1.000
_cell.length_b   1.000
_cell.length_c   1.000
_cell.angle_alpha   90.00
_cell.angle_beta   90.00
_cell.angle_gamma   90.00
#
_symmetry.space_group_name_H-M   'P 1'
#
loop_
_entity.id
_entity.type
_entity.pdbx_description
1 polymer ?
#
loop_
_entity_poly.entity_id
_entity_poly.type
_entity_poly.pdbx_seq_one_letter_code
_entity_poly.pdbx_strand_id
1 'polypeptide(L)'
;MALRLRRLACVTLSALLFSTQAPGQTGEQGLLWRDGDPFVFCRHGMKHTPRAWIPVPDYTRTPPTPTPGYCPWPTPFCYYQTGWSWDEIFAYYAYLQICPQAERSGRWQGPGDGTRSPYSH
;
A
#
# COMPACT_ATOMS: atom_id res chain seq x y z
N MET A 1 -73.30 29.76 -4.19
CA MET A 1 -72.21 30.63 -3.71
C MET A 1 -70.92 29.81 -3.72
N ALA A 2 -70.13 29.90 -4.79
CA ALA A 2 -68.89 29.14 -4.95
C ALA A 2 -67.74 29.92 -4.32
N LEU A 3 -67.17 29.42 -3.22
CA LEU A 3 -66.04 30.06 -2.55
C LEU A 3 -64.72 29.51 -3.11
N ARG A 4 -63.90 30.45 -3.57
CA ARG A 4 -62.59 30.27 -4.17
C ARG A 4 -61.51 29.90 -3.14
N LEU A 5 -60.40 29.45 -3.71
CA LEU A 5 -59.02 29.75 -3.33
C LEU A 5 -58.32 28.82 -2.32
N ARG A 6 -57.41 28.02 -2.90
CA ARG A 6 -55.97 27.97 -2.57
C ARG A 6 -55.62 28.04 -1.07
N ARG A 7 -55.34 26.88 -0.49
CA ARG A 7 -54.30 26.72 0.54
C ARG A 7 -53.47 25.52 0.11
N LEU A 8 -52.48 25.77 -0.74
CA LEU A 8 -51.10 26.01 -0.34
C LEU A 8 -50.48 24.78 0.33
N ALA A 9 -49.57 24.18 -0.44
CA ALA A 9 -48.41 23.46 0.03
C ALA A 9 -48.72 22.23 0.89
N CYS A 10 -49.25 21.20 0.22
CA CYS A 10 -48.91 19.83 0.61
C CYS A 10 -47.37 19.76 0.60
N VAL A 11 -46.80 19.59 1.78
CA VAL A 11 -45.36 19.49 2.05
C VAL A 11 -44.86 18.21 1.40
N THR A 12 -44.61 18.26 0.09
CA THR A 12 -44.05 17.16 -0.69
C THR A 12 -42.83 17.69 -1.43
N LEU A 13 -41.65 17.48 -0.87
CA LEU A 13 -40.45 16.98 -1.56
C LEU A 13 -39.25 16.98 -0.57
N SER A 14 -39.35 16.10 0.42
CA SER A 14 -38.20 15.68 1.23
C SER A 14 -37.44 14.60 0.46
N ALA A 15 -36.41 14.98 -0.29
CA ALA A 15 -35.29 14.10 -0.67
C ALA A 15 -34.23 14.94 -1.40
N LEU A 16 -33.50 15.76 -0.65
CA LEU A 16 -32.18 16.20 -1.08
C LEU A 16 -31.34 14.94 -1.30
N LEU A 17 -31.15 14.59 -2.56
CA LEU A 17 -30.15 13.64 -3.03
C LEU A 17 -28.76 14.21 -2.72
N PHE A 18 -28.35 14.10 -1.47
CA PHE A 18 -26.94 14.16 -1.11
C PHE A 18 -26.33 12.85 -1.56
N SER A 19 -25.93 12.81 -2.84
CA SER A 19 -24.98 11.83 -3.34
C SER A 19 -23.67 12.06 -2.59
N THR A 20 -23.56 11.46 -1.41
CA THR A 20 -22.29 11.27 -0.72
C THR A 20 -21.47 10.34 -1.60
N GLN A 21 -20.76 10.93 -2.55
CA GLN A 21 -19.65 10.26 -3.21
C GLN A 21 -18.64 10.02 -2.09
N ALA A 22 -18.66 8.81 -1.50
CA ALA A 22 -17.54 8.35 -0.72
C ALA A 22 -16.32 8.51 -1.63
N PRO A 23 -15.30 9.32 -1.28
CA PRO A 23 -14.07 9.30 -2.03
C PRO A 23 -13.60 7.85 -1.98
N GLY A 24 -13.60 7.18 -3.12
CA GLY A 24 -13.02 5.85 -3.27
C GLY A 24 -11.66 5.92 -2.60
N GLN A 25 -11.46 5.08 -1.59
CA GLN A 25 -10.20 5.04 -0.86
C GLN A 25 -9.10 4.89 -1.89
N THR A 26 -8.09 5.76 -1.81
CA THR A 26 -6.86 5.73 -2.60
C THR A 26 -6.06 4.47 -2.22
N GLY A 27 -6.63 3.29 -2.51
CA GLY A 27 -6.05 1.98 -2.21
C GLY A 27 -4.98 1.57 -3.22
N GLU A 28 -4.93 2.20 -4.38
CA GLU A 28 -3.91 1.96 -5.39
C GLU A 28 -2.90 3.12 -5.41
N GLN A 29 -2.22 3.35 -4.30
CA GLN A 29 -0.89 3.95 -4.43
C GLN A 29 -0.09 2.89 -5.19
N GLY A 30 0.36 3.19 -6.41
CA GLY A 30 1.11 2.26 -7.26
C GLY A 30 2.43 1.85 -6.60
N LEU A 31 2.35 0.95 -5.61
CA LEU A 31 3.46 0.50 -4.83
C LEU A 31 4.28 -0.43 -5.70
N LEU A 32 5.47 0.06 -6.06
CA LEU A 32 6.40 -0.63 -6.94
C LEU A 32 6.62 -2.07 -6.45
N TRP A 33 6.35 -3.02 -7.33
CA TRP A 33 6.44 -4.46 -7.09
C TRP A 33 5.42 -5.05 -6.11
N ARG A 34 4.40 -4.33 -5.65
CA ARG A 34 3.52 -4.79 -4.56
C ARG A 34 2.03 -4.92 -4.90
N ASP A 35 1.66 -4.93 -6.17
CA ASP A 35 0.24 -5.04 -6.60
C ASP A 35 -0.73 -4.06 -5.91
N GLY A 36 -0.22 -2.92 -5.44
CA GLY A 36 -1.01 -1.95 -4.68
C GLY A 36 -1.26 -2.34 -3.21
N ASP A 37 -0.79 -3.49 -2.73
CA ASP A 37 -0.96 -3.89 -1.34
C ASP A 37 0.22 -3.44 -0.45
N PRO A 38 0.04 -2.48 0.46
CA PRO A 38 1.08 -2.05 1.38
C PRO A 38 1.49 -3.14 2.38
N PHE A 39 0.61 -4.06 2.78
CA PHE A 39 0.85 -4.93 3.92
C PHE A 39 1.07 -6.41 3.58
N VAL A 40 0.86 -6.88 2.34
CA VAL A 40 1.24 -8.25 1.95
C VAL A 40 2.71 -8.44 2.30
N PHE A 41 2.96 -9.39 3.21
CA PHE A 41 4.19 -9.60 3.99
C PHE A 41 5.41 -8.91 3.38
N CYS A 42 6.07 -8.04 4.13
CA CYS A 42 7.24 -7.26 3.71
C CYS A 42 8.27 -8.01 2.83
N ARG A 43 8.35 -9.34 2.95
CA ARG A 43 9.06 -10.24 2.04
C ARG A 43 8.21 -10.87 0.92
N HIS A 44 7.03 -11.40 1.21
CA HIS A 44 6.21 -12.19 0.26
C HIS A 44 5.29 -11.36 -0.64
N GLY A 45 5.12 -10.07 -0.38
CA GLY A 45 4.32 -9.15 -1.21
C GLY A 45 5.07 -8.44 -2.31
N MET A 46 6.35 -8.78 -2.54
CA MET A 46 7.09 -8.24 -3.67
C MET A 46 7.06 -9.21 -4.85
N LYS A 47 6.52 -8.79 -5.99
CA LYS A 47 6.57 -9.50 -7.28
C LYS A 47 8.00 -9.80 -7.73
N HIS A 48 8.91 -8.88 -7.42
CA HIS A 48 10.31 -8.99 -7.77
C HIS A 48 11.13 -9.00 -6.49
N THR A 49 12.02 -9.98 -6.36
CA THR A 49 12.98 -9.99 -5.27
C THR A 49 14.07 -8.96 -5.56
N PRO A 50 14.30 -7.96 -4.69
CA PRO A 50 15.40 -7.02 -4.85
C PRO A 50 16.74 -7.78 -4.87
N ARG A 51 17.67 -7.36 -5.72
CA ARG A 51 19.01 -7.96 -5.83
C ARG A 51 20.02 -7.19 -5.00
N ALA A 52 19.88 -5.86 -4.95
CA ALA A 52 20.80 -4.98 -4.23
C ALA A 52 20.66 -4.99 -2.71
N TRP A 53 19.54 -5.49 -2.19
CA TRP A 53 19.26 -5.56 -0.76
C TRP A 53 18.32 -6.70 -0.41
N ILE A 54 18.34 -7.14 0.84
CA ILE A 54 17.60 -8.29 1.34
C ILE A 54 16.56 -7.82 2.35
N PRO A 55 15.25 -8.06 2.11
CA PRO A 55 14.22 -7.75 3.08
C PRO A 55 14.39 -8.64 4.33
N VAL A 56 14.24 -8.05 5.51
CA VAL A 56 14.37 -8.78 6.78
C VAL A 56 13.00 -9.12 7.37
N PRO A 57 12.86 -10.26 8.06
CA PRO A 57 11.59 -10.65 8.68
C PRO A 57 11.17 -9.72 9.83
N ASP A 58 12.14 -9.20 10.59
CA ASP A 58 11.91 -8.30 11.72
C ASP A 58 12.22 -6.84 11.34
N TYR A 59 11.40 -6.31 10.44
CA TYR A 59 11.49 -4.93 9.95
C TYR A 59 11.39 -3.88 11.06
N THR A 60 10.87 -4.23 12.24
CA THR A 60 10.77 -3.31 13.39
C THR A 60 12.10 -3.11 14.13
N ARG A 61 13.04 -4.05 13.97
CA ARG A 61 14.31 -4.05 14.72
C ARG A 61 15.54 -3.94 13.84
N THR A 62 15.41 -4.25 12.55
CA THR A 62 16.56 -4.32 11.65
C THR A 62 16.18 -3.72 10.30
N PRO A 63 17.01 -2.82 9.74
CA PRO A 63 16.81 -2.35 8.37
C PRO A 63 17.17 -3.45 7.35
N PRO A 64 16.69 -3.36 6.10
CA PRO A 64 17.10 -4.27 5.05
C PRO A 64 18.61 -4.18 4.83
N THR A 65 19.23 -5.33 4.55
CA THR A 65 20.69 -5.43 4.47
C THR A 65 21.12 -5.33 3.00
N PRO A 66 22.12 -4.51 2.64
CA PRO A 66 22.68 -4.51 1.30
C PRO A 66 23.25 -5.90 0.95
N THR A 67 23.02 -6.34 -0.28
CA THR A 67 23.57 -7.60 -0.79
C THR A 67 25.07 -7.44 -1.01
N PRO A 68 25.91 -8.41 -0.56
CA PRO A 68 27.35 -8.36 -0.82
C PRO A 68 27.66 -8.18 -2.31
N GLY A 69 28.55 -7.25 -2.63
CA GLY A 69 28.90 -6.89 -4.00
C GLY A 69 28.10 -5.71 -4.59
N TYR A 70 27.02 -5.29 -3.94
CA TYR A 70 26.31 -4.03 -4.24
C TYR A 70 26.76 -2.90 -3.32
N CYS A 71 26.48 -1.65 -3.71
CA CYS A 71 26.76 -0.47 -2.90
C CYS A 71 26.16 -0.61 -1.48
N PRO A 72 26.81 -0.05 -0.44
CA PRO A 72 26.34 -0.18 0.95
C PRO A 72 25.12 0.68 1.26
N TRP A 73 24.72 1.55 0.33
CA TRP A 73 23.62 2.50 0.46
C TRP A 73 22.78 2.50 -0.82
N PRO A 74 21.52 2.96 -0.79
CA PRO A 74 20.67 3.07 -1.97
C PRO A 74 21.18 4.17 -2.93
N THR A 75 22.20 3.83 -3.72
CA THR A 75 22.83 4.71 -4.71
C THR A 75 23.01 3.99 -6.04
N PRO A 76 22.80 4.68 -7.18
CA PRO A 76 23.06 4.11 -8.50
C PRO A 76 24.55 3.91 -8.80
N PHE A 77 25.45 4.47 -7.98
CA PHE A 77 26.89 4.38 -8.21
C PHE A 77 27.71 4.36 -6.92
N CYS A 78 28.76 3.55 -6.91
CA CYS A 78 29.87 3.57 -5.96
C CYS A 78 31.13 2.98 -6.62
N TYR A 79 32.31 3.31 -6.09
CA TYR A 79 33.60 3.13 -6.80
C TYR A 79 34.00 1.67 -7.11
N TYR A 80 33.55 0.67 -6.34
CA TYR A 80 34.06 -0.72 -6.45
C TYR A 80 32.97 -1.80 -6.37
N GLN A 81 31.70 -1.41 -6.39
CA GLN A 81 30.58 -2.33 -6.20
C GLN A 81 29.47 -1.98 -7.20
N THR A 82 28.53 -2.90 -7.38
CA THR A 82 27.41 -2.72 -8.28
C THR A 82 26.43 -1.69 -7.72
N GLY A 83 26.13 -0.66 -8.51
CA GLY A 83 25.08 0.33 -8.22
C GLY A 83 23.70 -0.31 -8.13
N TRP A 84 22.83 0.28 -7.33
CA TRP A 84 21.44 -0.13 -7.22
C TRP A 84 20.66 0.41 -8.42
N SER A 85 19.66 -0.32 -8.91
CA SER A 85 18.75 0.28 -9.90
C SER A 85 17.85 1.33 -9.23
N TRP A 86 17.31 2.26 -10.02
CA TRP A 86 16.33 3.23 -9.50
C TRP A 86 15.10 2.53 -8.90
N ASP A 87 14.64 1.44 -9.52
CA ASP A 87 13.55 0.63 -8.99
C ASP A 87 13.90 0.00 -7.63
N GLU A 88 15.12 -0.50 -7.45
CA GLU A 88 15.57 -1.05 -6.16
C GLU A 88 15.64 0.02 -5.08
N ILE A 89 16.05 1.23 -5.43
CA ILE A 89 16.07 2.39 -4.54
C ILE A 89 14.64 2.76 -4.13
N PHE A 90 13.71 2.87 -5.08
CA PHE A 90 12.31 3.19 -4.77
C PHE A 90 11.64 2.09 -3.94
N ALA A 91 11.86 0.82 -4.28
CA ALA A 91 11.33 -0.30 -3.51
C ALA A 91 11.91 -0.36 -2.09
N TYR A 92 13.18 0.00 -1.91
CA TYR A 92 13.81 0.07 -0.59
C TYR A 92 13.13 1.13 0.29
N TYR A 93 12.91 2.34 -0.24
CA TYR A 93 12.23 3.39 0.53
C TYR A 93 10.76 3.06 0.79
N ALA A 94 10.05 2.46 -0.19
CA ALA A 94 8.69 1.99 0.02
C ALA A 94 8.62 0.94 1.14
N TYR A 95 9.56 -0.02 1.17
CA TYR A 95 9.67 -1.00 2.26
C TYR A 95 9.89 -0.30 3.60
N LEU A 96 10.83 0.65 3.70
CA LEU A 96 11.11 1.35 4.95
C LEU A 96 9.93 2.18 5.45
N GLN A 97 9.10 2.72 4.56
CA GLN A 97 7.92 3.50 4.95
C GLN A 97 6.77 2.60 5.41
N ILE A 98 6.54 1.50 4.71
CA ILE A 98 5.32 0.73 4.85
C ILE A 98 5.46 -0.35 5.91
N CYS A 99 6.59 -1.05 5.91
CA CYS A 99 6.76 -2.22 6.77
C CYS A 99 6.66 -1.89 8.26
N PRO A 100 7.34 -0.86 8.81
CA PRO A 100 7.19 -0.48 10.22
C PRO A 100 5.76 -0.13 10.66
N GLN A 101 4.87 0.21 9.72
CA GLN A 101 3.47 0.54 10.04
C GLN A 101 2.60 -0.71 10.24
N ALA A 102 3.07 -1.90 9.86
CA ALA A 102 2.36 -3.13 10.16
C ALA A 102 2.44 -3.41 11.67
N GLU A 103 1.26 -3.50 12.32
CA GLU A 103 1.10 -3.57 13.78
C GLU A 103 1.95 -4.67 14.45
N ARG A 104 2.22 -5.78 13.75
CA ARG A 104 2.92 -6.95 14.29
C ARG A 104 3.77 -7.62 13.21
N SER A 105 5.06 -7.78 13.47
CA SER A 105 5.88 -8.74 12.73
C SER A 105 5.60 -10.15 13.25
N GLY A 106 5.56 -11.14 12.37
CA GLY A 106 5.22 -12.51 12.78
C GLY A 106 5.24 -13.50 11.64
N ARG A 107 5.27 -14.79 12.00
CA ARG A 107 5.06 -15.85 11.01
C ARG A 107 3.61 -15.80 10.53
N TRP A 108 3.41 -16.05 9.25
CA TRP A 108 2.08 -16.28 8.71
C TRP A 108 1.42 -17.45 9.44
N GLN A 109 0.18 -17.23 9.91
CA GLN A 109 -0.61 -18.23 10.65
C GLN A 109 -1.79 -18.79 9.83
N GLY A 110 -2.00 -18.29 8.61
CA GLY A 110 -3.02 -18.82 7.70
C GLY A 110 -2.51 -19.96 6.81
N PRO A 111 -3.37 -20.51 5.94
CA PRO A 111 -2.97 -21.52 4.97
C PRO A 111 -1.97 -20.98 3.93
N GLY A 112 -1.07 -21.84 3.45
CA GLY A 112 -0.02 -21.47 2.48
C GLY A 112 1.13 -20.66 3.10
N ASP A 113 1.82 -19.87 2.29
CA ASP A 113 2.96 -19.02 2.67
C ASP A 113 2.61 -17.53 2.74
N GLY A 114 1.31 -17.20 2.67
CA GLY A 114 0.82 -15.83 2.66
C GLY A 114 1.00 -15.11 1.32
N THR A 115 1.69 -15.68 0.33
CA THR A 115 1.86 -15.02 -1.00
C THR A 115 0.53 -14.77 -1.72
N ARG A 116 -0.53 -15.48 -1.34
CA ARG A 116 -1.88 -15.37 -1.90
C ARG A 116 -2.90 -14.75 -0.95
N SER A 117 -2.46 -14.21 0.18
CA SER A 117 -3.38 -13.78 1.24
C SER A 117 -3.03 -12.40 1.82
N PRO A 118 -4.01 -11.53 2.08
CA PRO A 118 -5.39 -11.60 1.58
C PRO A 118 -5.50 -10.90 0.21
N TYR A 119 -5.77 -11.64 -0.88
CA TYR A 119 -6.35 -10.99 -2.05
C TYR A 119 -7.88 -10.95 -1.86
N SER A 120 -8.41 -9.90 -1.23
CA SER A 120 -9.81 -9.49 -1.41
C SER A 120 -9.86 -8.01 -1.72
N HIS A 121 -10.33 -7.67 -2.92
CA HIS A 121 -10.66 -6.32 -3.33
C HIS A 121 -11.87 -5.79 -2.55
#